data_AF-A0A1C7NQP4-F1
#
_entry.id   AF-A0A1C7NQP4-F1
#
_cell.length_a   1.000
_cell.length_b   1.000
_cell.length_c   1.000
_cell.angle_alpha   90.00
_cell.angle_beta   90.00
_cell.angle_gamma   90.00
#
_symmetry.space_group_name_H-M   'P 1'
#
loop_
_entity.id
_entity.type
_entity.pdbx_description
1 polymer ?
#
loop_
_entity_poly.entity_id
_entity_poly.type
_entity_poly.pdbx_seq_one_letter_code
_entity_poly.pdbx_strand_id
1 'polypeptide(L)'
;MTKLRKPKCPSTLEGKTIRNDLRATLELPGYLFVPDYSSWDVSAVVDDYFLFNQSPDKTGHDLFKLAVQSLQNFIDSEQSTKSEKRFSKKFLEYFQQPSNKKQFLEHCRDCERKLRLHNSAALLKEVESASNEFVDDHLREKLKRES
;
A
#
# COMPACT_ATOMS: atom_id res chain seq x y z
N MET A 1 13.30 -27.25 -3.34
CA MET A 1 12.03 -26.71 -2.82
C MET A 1 11.17 -26.26 -3.98
N THR A 2 9.94 -26.74 -4.09
CA THR A 2 8.99 -26.38 -5.15
C THR A 2 8.51 -24.94 -4.94
N LYS A 3 8.63 -24.08 -5.96
CA LYS A 3 8.04 -22.73 -5.96
C LYS A 3 6.52 -22.89 -5.83
N LEU A 4 5.92 -22.32 -4.80
CA LEU A 4 4.47 -22.34 -4.63
C LEU A 4 3.90 -21.30 -5.60
N ARG A 5 2.85 -21.68 -6.30
CA ARG A 5 2.14 -20.76 -7.19
C ARG A 5 1.19 -19.90 -6.38
N LYS A 6 0.86 -18.70 -6.89
CA LYS A 6 -0.20 -17.84 -6.34
C LYS A 6 -1.46 -18.70 -6.14
N PRO A 7 -2.00 -18.79 -4.91
CA PRO A 7 -3.20 -19.56 -4.66
C PRO A 7 -4.38 -18.92 -5.39
N LYS A 8 -5.19 -19.76 -6.04
CA LYS A 8 -6.45 -19.30 -6.64
C LYS A 8 -7.46 -18.98 -5.54
N CYS A 9 -8.13 -17.84 -5.67
CA CYS A 9 -9.26 -17.50 -4.81
C CYS A 9 -10.36 -18.57 -5.00
N PRO A 10 -10.88 -19.18 -3.93
CA PRO A 10 -11.97 -20.13 -4.04
C PRO A 10 -13.28 -19.41 -4.39
N SER A 11 -14.15 -20.05 -5.16
CA SER A 11 -15.46 -19.50 -5.57
C SER A 11 -16.33 -19.09 -4.38
N THR A 12 -16.14 -19.69 -3.21
CA THR A 12 -16.85 -19.32 -1.97
C THR A 12 -16.44 -17.96 -1.39
N LEU A 13 -15.29 -17.42 -1.81
CA LEU A 13 -14.76 -16.10 -1.44
C LEU A 13 -14.72 -15.13 -2.62
N GLU A 14 -15.11 -15.58 -3.81
CA GLU A 14 -15.17 -14.74 -4.99
C GLU A 14 -16.25 -13.68 -4.83
N GLY A 15 -15.88 -12.41 -5.07
CA GLY A 15 -16.75 -11.25 -4.81
C GLY A 15 -16.98 -10.94 -3.34
N LYS A 16 -16.26 -11.59 -2.41
CA LYS A 16 -16.32 -11.27 -0.97
C LYS A 16 -15.13 -10.43 -0.56
N THR A 17 -15.42 -9.51 0.36
CA THR A 17 -14.42 -8.72 1.03
C THR A 17 -14.10 -9.26 2.42
N ILE A 18 -12.92 -8.91 2.94
CA ILE A 18 -12.63 -9.03 4.38
C ILE A 18 -13.65 -8.19 5.13
N ARG A 19 -14.37 -8.82 6.07
CA ARG A 19 -15.41 -8.14 6.84
C ARG A 19 -14.83 -7.01 7.69
N ASN A 20 -15.47 -5.85 7.71
CA ASN A 20 -14.98 -4.66 8.41
C ASN A 20 -14.89 -4.84 9.93
N ASP A 21 -15.83 -5.59 10.52
CA ASP A 21 -15.80 -5.97 11.94
C ASP A 21 -14.54 -6.79 12.28
N LEU A 22 -14.14 -7.69 11.39
CA LEU A 22 -12.93 -8.49 11.54
C LEU A 22 -11.67 -7.63 11.39
N ARG A 23 -11.66 -6.66 10.47
CA ARG A 23 -10.55 -5.69 10.34
C ARG A 23 -10.38 -4.88 11.63
N ALA A 24 -11.48 -4.39 12.19
CA ALA A 24 -11.46 -3.65 13.45
C ALA A 24 -10.99 -4.53 14.62
N THR A 25 -11.53 -5.76 14.73
CA THR A 25 -11.19 -6.70 15.81
C THR A 25 -9.72 -7.08 15.83
N LEU A 26 -9.10 -7.19 14.65
CA LEU A 26 -7.70 -7.59 14.49
C LEU A 26 -6.76 -6.38 14.33
N GLU A 27 -7.29 -5.17 14.49
CA GLU A 27 -6.57 -3.91 14.27
C GLU A 27 -5.79 -3.90 12.95
N LEU A 28 -6.38 -4.48 11.90
CA LEU A 28 -5.76 -4.56 10.58
C LEU A 28 -5.68 -3.16 9.99
N PRO A 29 -4.48 -2.67 9.64
CA PRO A 29 -4.36 -1.38 9.00
C PRO A 29 -5.17 -1.35 7.69
N GLY A 30 -5.81 -0.22 7.40
CA GLY A 30 -6.67 -0.07 6.20
C GLY A 30 -5.93 -0.35 4.89
N TYR A 31 -4.61 -0.13 4.89
CA TYR A 31 -3.72 -0.38 3.76
C TYR A 31 -3.26 -1.84 3.61
N LEU A 32 -3.58 -2.70 4.57
CA LEU A 32 -3.10 -4.08 4.59
C LEU A 32 -4.20 -5.01 4.09
N PHE A 33 -3.92 -5.68 2.97
CA PHE A 33 -4.82 -6.57 2.24
C PHE A 33 -5.99 -5.84 1.59
N VAL A 34 -5.99 -5.82 0.26
CA VAL A 34 -7.14 -5.39 -0.56
C VAL A 34 -8.39 -6.08 0.00
N PRO A 35 -9.51 -5.34 0.14
CA PRO A 35 -10.73 -5.90 0.69
C PRO A 35 -11.09 -7.23 0.03
N ASP A 36 -10.96 -7.34 -1.30
CA ASP A 36 -11.32 -8.53 -2.07
C ASP A 36 -10.27 -9.63 -2.05
N TYR A 37 -10.67 -10.84 -1.65
CA TYR A 37 -9.79 -12.03 -1.66
C TYR A 37 -9.25 -12.39 -3.05
N SER A 38 -9.96 -12.05 -4.12
CA SER A 38 -9.52 -12.29 -5.51
C SER A 38 -8.32 -11.43 -5.92
N SER A 39 -8.14 -10.29 -5.27
CA SER A 39 -7.10 -9.31 -5.60
C SER A 39 -5.81 -9.54 -4.82
N TRP A 40 -5.75 -10.56 -3.96
CA TRP A 40 -4.59 -10.82 -3.11
C TRP A 40 -3.38 -11.26 -3.92
N ASP A 41 -2.35 -10.42 -3.95
CA ASP A 41 -0.98 -10.75 -4.34
C ASP A 41 0.05 -9.88 -3.63
N VAL A 42 1.32 -10.10 -3.99
CA VAL A 42 2.46 -9.42 -3.39
C VAL A 42 2.41 -7.91 -3.64
N SER A 43 1.99 -7.49 -4.82
CA SER A 43 1.99 -6.08 -5.23
C SER A 43 0.84 -5.31 -4.59
N ALA A 44 -0.34 -5.94 -4.50
CA ALA A 44 -1.52 -5.31 -3.95
C ALA A 44 -1.35 -4.84 -2.50
N VAL A 45 -0.60 -5.60 -1.68
CA VAL A 45 -0.30 -5.22 -0.28
C VAL A 45 0.59 -3.98 -0.20
N VAL A 46 1.49 -3.80 -1.17
CA VAL A 46 2.40 -2.65 -1.20
C VAL A 46 1.68 -1.41 -1.72
N ASP A 47 0.92 -1.56 -2.81
CA ASP A 47 0.25 -0.45 -3.48
C ASP A 47 -0.68 0.30 -2.51
N ASP A 48 -1.47 -0.43 -1.73
CA ASP A 48 -2.35 0.14 -0.72
C ASP A 48 -1.57 0.93 0.36
N TYR A 49 -0.39 0.44 0.80
CA TYR A 49 0.43 1.18 1.77
C TYR A 49 0.88 2.54 1.25
N PHE A 50 1.33 2.61 -0.01
CA PHE A 50 1.79 3.87 -0.60
C PHE A 50 0.64 4.80 -1.04
N LEU A 51 -0.58 4.27 -1.19
CA LEU A 51 -1.79 5.09 -1.37
C LEU A 51 -2.24 5.75 -0.06
N PHE A 52 -2.16 5.03 1.06
CA PHE A 52 -2.59 5.53 2.37
C PHE A 52 -1.54 6.38 3.08
N ASN A 53 -0.24 6.09 2.90
CA ASN A 53 0.84 6.82 3.58
C ASN A 53 1.61 7.71 2.59
N GLN A 54 1.41 9.03 2.69
CA GLN A 54 2.13 10.03 1.87
C GLN A 54 3.64 10.06 2.13
N SER A 55 4.08 9.49 3.25
CA SER A 55 5.48 9.20 3.57
C SER A 55 5.57 7.81 4.22
N PRO A 56 6.49 6.94 3.78
CA PRO A 56 6.64 5.62 4.37
C PRO A 56 7.31 5.72 5.75
N ASP A 57 6.53 5.64 6.83
CA ASP A 57 7.04 5.58 8.22
C ASP A 57 7.72 4.24 8.57
N LYS A 58 7.55 3.22 7.72
CA LYS A 58 8.05 1.86 7.93
C LYS A 58 8.91 1.44 6.76
N THR A 59 9.99 0.71 7.04
CA THR A 59 10.78 0.10 5.97
C THR A 59 9.98 -1.01 5.28
N GLY A 60 10.32 -1.34 4.03
CA GLY A 60 9.73 -2.51 3.35
C GLY A 60 9.86 -3.82 4.17
N HIS A 61 10.90 -3.96 5.00
CA HIS A 61 11.04 -5.11 5.88
C HIS A 61 10.03 -5.11 7.03
N ASP A 62 9.75 -3.95 7.61
CA ASP A 62 8.77 -3.81 8.69
C ASP A 62 7.34 -4.02 8.17
N LEU A 63 7.05 -3.52 6.96
CA LEU A 63 5.79 -3.78 6.27
C LEU A 63 5.61 -5.26 5.99
N PHE A 64 6.65 -5.95 5.51
CA PHE A 64 6.58 -7.39 5.28
C PHE A 64 6.29 -8.16 6.57
N LYS A 65 6.97 -7.82 7.67
CA LYS A 65 6.73 -8.44 8.99
C LYS A 65 5.30 -8.19 9.47
N LEU A 66 4.83 -6.95 9.35
CA LEU A 66 3.47 -6.58 9.73
C LEU A 66 2.43 -7.35 8.91
N ALA A 67 2.62 -7.44 7.59
CA ALA A 67 1.74 -8.21 6.72
C ALA A 67 1.66 -9.69 7.12
N VAL A 68 2.82 -10.31 7.38
CA VAL A 68 2.89 -11.69 7.86
C VAL A 68 2.17 -11.86 9.20
N GLN A 69 2.41 -10.98 10.17
CA GLN A 69 1.78 -11.04 11.49
C GLN A 69 0.27 -10.86 11.40
N SER A 70 -0.19 -9.89 10.60
CA SER A 70 -1.60 -9.64 10.36
C SER A 70 -2.31 -10.84 9.70
N LEU A 71 -1.69 -11.50 8.72
CA LEU A 71 -2.23 -12.74 8.14
C LEU A 71 -2.30 -13.87 9.16
N GLN A 72 -1.28 -14.00 10.02
CA GLN A 72 -1.26 -15.02 11.05
C GLN A 72 -2.39 -14.79 12.06
N ASN A 73 -2.53 -13.56 12.58
CA ASN A 73 -3.64 -13.18 13.46
C ASN A 73 -5.01 -13.44 12.82
N PHE A 74 -5.14 -13.17 11.52
CA PHE A 74 -6.35 -13.46 10.76
C PHE A 74 -6.67 -14.96 10.68
N ILE A 75 -5.64 -15.80 10.47
CA ILE A 75 -5.80 -17.26 10.43
C ILE A 75 -6.20 -17.81 11.80
N ASP A 76 -5.61 -17.26 12.86
CA ASP A 76 -5.82 -17.74 14.23
C ASP A 76 -7.17 -17.25 14.81
N SER A 77 -7.66 -16.08 14.38
CA SER A 77 -8.92 -15.49 14.82
C SER A 77 -10.11 -16.45 14.77
N GLU A 78 -10.84 -16.57 15.87
CA GLU A 78 -12.08 -17.37 15.94
C GLU A 78 -13.20 -16.81 15.05
N GLN A 79 -13.11 -15.53 14.71
CA GLN A 79 -14.07 -14.82 13.87
C GLN A 79 -13.91 -15.13 12.38
N SER A 80 -12.78 -15.69 11.94
CA SER A 80 -12.56 -16.04 10.53
C SER A 80 -13.25 -17.36 10.16
N THR A 81 -13.93 -17.39 9.02
CA THR A 81 -14.58 -18.61 8.52
C THR A 81 -13.55 -19.67 8.11
N LYS A 82 -13.96 -20.94 8.07
CA LYS A 82 -13.08 -22.05 7.64
C LYS A 82 -12.50 -21.83 6.23
N SER A 83 -13.29 -21.27 5.29
CA SER A 83 -12.84 -20.97 3.93
C SER A 83 -11.78 -19.87 3.91
N GLU A 84 -11.99 -18.79 4.67
CA GLU A 84 -11.05 -17.68 4.77
C GLU A 84 -9.73 -18.14 5.37
N LYS A 85 -9.77 -18.85 6.51
CA LYS A 85 -8.57 -19.41 7.14
C LYS A 85 -7.78 -20.30 6.19
N ARG A 86 -8.47 -21.17 5.45
CA ARG A 86 -7.83 -22.10 4.50
C ARG A 86 -7.15 -21.35 3.34
N PHE A 87 -7.80 -20.32 2.81
CA PHE A 87 -7.23 -19.49 1.74
C PHE A 87 -6.05 -18.66 2.26
N SER A 88 -6.24 -17.94 3.36
CA SER A 88 -5.21 -17.09 3.98
C SER A 88 -3.98 -17.89 4.39
N LYS A 89 -4.13 -19.13 4.88
CA LYS A 89 -2.98 -20.01 5.17
C LYS A 89 -2.17 -20.35 3.92
N LYS A 90 -2.82 -20.71 2.83
CA LYS A 90 -2.14 -20.96 1.55
C LYS A 90 -1.47 -19.69 1.01
N PHE A 91 -2.13 -18.54 1.17
CA PHE A 91 -1.57 -17.27 0.78
C PHE A 91 -0.36 -16.89 1.62
N LEU A 92 -0.39 -17.11 2.93
CA LEU A 92 0.73 -16.86 3.83
C LEU A 92 1.95 -17.73 3.45
N GLU A 93 1.74 -19.02 3.22
CA GLU A 93 2.80 -19.95 2.76
C GLU A 93 3.41 -19.49 1.42
N TYR A 94 2.57 -19.02 0.49
CA TYR A 94 3.02 -18.41 -0.76
C TYR A 94 3.78 -17.09 -0.52
N PHE A 95 3.22 -16.18 0.27
CA PHE A 95 3.76 -14.84 0.50
C PHE A 95 5.13 -14.88 1.21
N GLN A 96 5.33 -15.84 2.13
CA GLN A 96 6.57 -16.03 2.86
C GLN A 96 7.72 -16.64 2.04
N GLN A 97 7.47 -17.09 0.80
CA GLN A 97 8.53 -17.66 -0.03
C GLN A 97 9.65 -16.63 -0.28
N PRO A 98 10.93 -17.04 -0.28
CA PRO A 98 12.04 -16.12 -0.49
C PRO A 98 11.94 -15.28 -1.78
N SER A 99 11.43 -15.87 -2.86
CA SER A 99 11.20 -15.16 -4.12
C SER A 99 10.14 -14.07 -4.01
N ASN A 100 9.06 -14.35 -3.29
CA ASN A 100 7.92 -13.42 -3.16
C ASN A 100 8.24 -12.32 -2.15
N LYS A 101 8.96 -12.65 -1.07
CA LYS A 101 9.57 -11.64 -0.19
C LYS A 101 10.52 -10.72 -0.95
N LYS A 102 11.35 -11.26 -1.85
CA LYS A 102 12.23 -10.44 -2.68
C LYS A 102 11.42 -9.50 -3.58
N GLN A 103 10.41 -10.02 -4.28
CA GLN A 103 9.50 -9.23 -5.11
C GLN A 103 8.80 -8.12 -4.31
N PHE A 104 8.32 -8.44 -3.09
CA PHE A 104 7.70 -7.47 -2.19
C PHE A 104 8.65 -6.31 -1.90
N LEU A 105 9.89 -6.62 -1.49
CA LEU A 105 10.87 -5.61 -1.12
C LEU A 105 11.39 -4.79 -2.31
N GLU A 106 11.43 -5.38 -3.51
CA GLU A 106 11.72 -4.66 -4.76
C GLU A 106 10.59 -3.70 -5.10
N HIS A 107 9.35 -4.17 -5.05
CA HIS A 107 8.17 -3.35 -5.33
C HIS A 107 7.99 -2.21 -4.31
N CYS A 108 8.25 -2.45 -3.01
CA CYS A 108 8.31 -1.38 -2.01
C CYS A 108 9.33 -0.29 -2.41
N ARG A 109 10.55 -0.67 -2.78
CA ARG A 109 11.59 0.29 -3.18
C ARG A 109 11.20 1.10 -4.41
N ASP A 110 10.53 0.47 -5.37
CA ASP A 110 10.05 1.15 -6.57
C ASP A 110 8.93 2.14 -6.23
N CYS A 111 8.00 1.79 -5.35
CA CYS A 111 6.95 2.69 -4.88
C CYS A 111 7.52 3.86 -4.06
N GLU A 112 8.48 3.63 -3.16
CA GLU A 112 9.19 4.68 -2.43
C GLU A 112 9.92 5.65 -3.38
N ARG A 113 10.54 5.11 -4.42
CA ARG A 113 11.21 5.92 -5.45
C ARG A 113 10.21 6.76 -6.23
N LYS A 114 9.08 6.18 -6.66
CA LYS A 114 8.02 6.90 -7.37
C LYS A 114 7.43 8.03 -6.52
N LEU A 115 7.16 7.76 -5.25
CA LEU A 115 6.63 8.75 -4.31
C LEU A 115 7.61 9.92 -4.10
N ARG A 116 8.91 9.63 -3.92
CA ARG A 116 9.94 10.68 -3.83
C ARG A 116 10.02 11.54 -5.08
N LEU A 117 9.99 10.92 -6.26
CA LEU A 117 10.00 11.65 -7.53
C LEU A 117 8.75 12.52 -7.69
N HIS A 118 7.57 12.00 -7.36
CA HIS A 118 6.32 12.75 -7.38
C HIS A 118 6.37 13.97 -6.45
N ASN A 119 6.82 13.79 -5.21
CA ASN A 119 6.91 14.88 -4.24
C ASN A 119 7.94 15.94 -4.67
N SER A 120 9.08 15.52 -5.24
CA SER A 120 10.06 16.46 -5.78
C SER A 120 9.53 17.27 -6.98
N ALA A 121 8.74 16.64 -7.86
CA ALA A 121 8.12 17.30 -8.99
C ALA A 121 7.00 18.26 -8.56
N ALA A 122 6.23 17.91 -7.53
CA ALA A 122 5.21 18.78 -6.95
C ALA A 122 5.87 20.04 -6.34
N LEU A 123 6.95 19.87 -5.57
CA LEU A 123 7.66 20.98 -4.94
C LEU A 123 8.28 21.93 -5.97
N LEU A 124 8.83 21.42 -7.08
CA LEU A 124 9.32 22.27 -8.18
C LEU A 124 8.20 23.09 -8.82
N LYS A 125 7.01 22.50 -9.02
CA LYS A 125 5.86 23.24 -9.56
C LYS A 125 5.36 24.31 -8.60
N GLU A 126 5.35 24.05 -7.30
CA GLU A 126 4.97 25.04 -6.29
C GLU A 126 5.94 26.22 -6.28
N VAL A 127 7.25 25.96 -6.33
CA VAL A 127 8.28 27.01 -6.39
C VAL A 127 8.15 27.85 -7.67
N GLU A 128 7.91 27.22 -8.82
CA GLU A 128 7.69 27.91 -10.09
C GLU A 128 6.42 28.79 -10.03
N SER A 129 5.34 28.27 -9.45
CA SER A 129 4.09 29.01 -9.29
C SER A 129 4.25 30.23 -8.37
N ALA A 130 4.90 30.05 -7.22
CA ALA A 130 5.15 31.12 -6.26
C ALA A 130 6.11 32.19 -6.83
N SER A 131 7.12 31.78 -7.60
CA SER A 131 8.03 32.71 -8.28
C SER A 131 7.29 33.56 -9.31
N ASN A 132 6.40 32.94 -10.09
CA ASN A 132 5.62 33.67 -11.09
C ASN A 132 4.63 34.64 -10.46
N GLU A 133 3.98 34.27 -9.35
CA GLU A 133 3.09 35.16 -8.58
C GLU A 133 3.84 36.37 -8.01
N PHE A 134 5.05 36.16 -7.46
CA PHE A 134 5.87 37.25 -6.92
C PHE A 134 6.33 38.24 -8.01
N VAL A 135 6.65 37.73 -9.20
CA VAL A 135 6.99 38.57 -10.36
C VAL A 135 5.78 39.37 -10.84
N ASP A 136 4.61 38.74 -10.93
CA ASP A 136 3.37 39.40 -11.33
C ASP A 136 2.93 40.49 -10.35
N ASP A 137 3.04 40.25 -9.04
CA ASP A 137 2.73 41.24 -8.01
C ASP A 137 3.70 42.42 -8.05
N HIS A 138 5.00 42.16 -8.26
CA HIS A 138 5.99 43.22 -8.40
C HIS A 138 5.72 44.10 -9.63
N LEU A 139 5.31 43.51 -10.75
CA LEU A 139 4.92 44.25 -11.96
C LEU A 139 3.66 45.08 -11.74
N ARG A 140 2.65 44.55 -11.06
CA ARG A 140 1.43 45.30 -10.70
C ARG A 140 1.72 46.46 -9.75
N GLU A 141 2.60 46.29 -8.78
CA GLU A 141 3.02 47.38 -7.89
C GLU A 141 3.76 48.49 -8.64
N LYS A 142 4.68 48.15 -9.55
CA LYS A 142 5.38 49.15 -10.36
C LYS A 142 4.42 49.99 -11.20
N LEU A 143 3.48 49.35 -11.90
CA LEU A 143 2.47 50.04 -12.71
C LEU A 143 1.61 51.00 -11.89
N LYS A 144 1.27 50.66 -10.63
CA LYS A 144 0.52 51.55 -9.74
C LYS A 144 1.32 52.75 -9.21
N ARG A 145 2.66 52.65 -9.15
CA ARG A 145 3.52 53.76 -8.67
C ARG A 145 3.88 54.74 -9.79
N GLU A 146 3.74 54.31 -11.05
CA GLU A 146 4.01 55.11 -12.24
C GLU A 146 2.73 55.75 -12.85
N SER A 147 1.57 55.52 -12.22
CA SER A 147 0.27 56.13 -12.56
C SER A 147 -0.10 57.25 -11.60
#